data_AF-A0A3D6DEL4-F1
#
_entry.id   AF-A0A3D6DEL4-F1
#
_cell.length_a   1.000
_cell.length_b   1.000
_cell.length_c   1.000
_cell.angle_alpha   90.00
_cell.angle_beta   90.00
_cell.angle_gamma   90.00
#
_symmetry.space_group_name_H-M   'P 1'
#
loop_
_entity.id
_entity.type
_entity.pdbx_description
1 polymer ?
#
loop_
_entity_poly.entity_id
_entity_poly.type
_entity_poly.pdbx_seq_one_letter_code
_entity_poly.pdbx_strand_id
1 'polypeptide(L)'
;MQKPMRHLFLILSCAVLILAGCSGPKALTKRGGEMQNAGMVKQAAELYYQALRKKPNYIDAMIGLRTAGQGVIDTWVGEFQQASMDGRRKDALDLYDNMSAYTARISKVDVDLIIPSSIVSDYEDHLDEHLIELDEQGHQQLEAEDFAGAAATFKEIIHLDAEYGDAKALLVIAQAEPEYRNGNTMLSEQRYRAAHGAFSRALTFDSDYKDAQSLQQSALEDGRFNVAVLKFDSRNRDKDIALELRSNIQNGLIQTNDPFLGIVDRTQRDEIIAEQELSISGLSDEQVEVGGLAGARAMLTGAILMYTMETGDPIRTSRPGFRKFFREVKDDEGNTKKVAAFAPAQYTVHSQRRNVIIKYELKLVSTETSEVLFSKVEEVAYNDNIEFATSQVPAGTLYPARSNGEVNRSGKSQMNSLLGARRTLMPESSMRNQAVQEAASRGIRQVENFLSSHIQ
;
A
#
# COMPACT_ATOMS: atom_id res chain seq x y z
N MET A 1 -62.50 8.35 -12.68
CA MET A 1 -61.77 9.62 -12.40
C MET A 1 -61.31 9.62 -10.96
N GLN A 2 -60.02 9.93 -10.77
CA GLN A 2 -59.41 10.64 -9.63
C GLN A 2 -59.66 10.17 -8.16
N LYS A 3 -58.56 9.76 -7.51
CA LYS A 3 -58.31 9.92 -6.06
C LYS A 3 -58.39 11.40 -5.65
N PRO A 4 -58.69 11.73 -4.37
CA PRO A 4 -57.63 11.98 -3.36
C PRO A 4 -57.97 11.34 -1.97
N MET A 5 -57.01 10.82 -1.17
CA MET A 5 -56.16 11.50 -0.15
C MET A 5 -56.98 12.29 0.91
N ARG A 6 -56.78 12.26 2.24
CA ARG A 6 -55.68 11.86 3.15
C ARG A 6 -56.22 11.80 4.60
N HIS A 7 -55.60 10.93 5.41
CA HIS A 7 -55.33 10.95 6.88
C HIS A 7 -56.31 11.61 7.86
N LEU A 8 -56.60 10.92 8.98
CA LEU A 8 -55.95 11.10 10.31
C LEU A 8 -56.73 10.28 11.38
N PHE A 9 -56.02 9.80 12.41
CA PHE A 9 -56.50 9.07 13.62
C PHE A 9 -56.89 7.59 13.43
N LEU A 10 -56.45 6.60 14.22
CA LEU A 10 -55.57 6.54 15.38
C LEU A 10 -55.23 5.06 15.64
N ILE A 11 -53.92 4.78 15.77
CA ILE A 11 -53.25 3.75 16.58
C ILE A 11 -54.17 2.70 17.25
N LEU A 12 -54.17 1.46 16.75
CA LEU A 12 -54.56 0.28 17.54
C LEU A 12 -53.78 -0.97 17.08
N SER A 13 -52.77 -1.31 17.90
CA SER A 13 -52.32 -2.68 18.20
C SER A 13 -52.08 -3.65 17.02
N CYS A 14 -50.92 -3.55 16.39
CA CYS A 14 -50.28 -4.67 15.69
C CYS A 14 -48.82 -4.82 16.13
N ALA A 15 -48.60 -4.92 17.45
CA ALA A 15 -47.34 -5.31 18.05
C ALA A 15 -47.51 -6.70 18.70
N VAL A 16 -47.67 -7.73 17.86
CA VAL A 16 -47.40 -9.11 18.22
C VAL A 16 -46.18 -9.51 17.44
N LEU A 17 -45.00 -9.38 18.05
CA LEU A 17 -43.74 -10.07 17.74
C LEU A 17 -42.62 -9.33 18.46
N ILE A 18 -42.27 -9.83 19.65
CA ILE A 18 -40.94 -9.97 20.29
C ILE A 18 -41.24 -10.37 21.74
N LEU A 19 -41.60 -11.63 21.93
CA LEU A 19 -41.36 -12.35 23.18
C LEU A 19 -40.45 -13.52 22.81
N ALA A 20 -39.23 -13.21 22.38
CA ALA A 20 -38.11 -14.12 22.59
C ALA A 20 -37.94 -14.18 24.11
N GLY A 21 -38.70 -15.09 24.73
CA GLY A 21 -38.66 -15.32 26.15
C GLY A 21 -37.21 -15.58 26.52
N CYS A 22 -36.71 -14.81 27.49
CA CYS A 22 -35.61 -15.25 28.33
C CYS A 22 -36.05 -16.56 29.00
N SER A 23 -35.89 -17.68 28.29
CA SER A 23 -36.09 -19.01 28.86
C SER A 23 -35.06 -19.16 29.97
N GLY A 24 -35.53 -19.17 31.22
CA GLY A 24 -34.67 -19.39 32.36
C GLY A 24 -34.04 -20.79 32.30
N PRO A 25 -32.94 -21.03 33.04
CA PRO A 25 -32.25 -22.33 33.06
C PRO A 25 -33.20 -23.52 33.23
N LYS A 26 -34.19 -23.42 34.12
CA LYS A 26 -35.22 -24.44 34.34
C LYS A 26 -36.05 -24.79 33.09
N ALA A 27 -36.45 -23.77 32.32
CA ALA A 27 -37.24 -23.97 31.10
C ALA A 27 -36.41 -24.61 29.98
N LEU A 28 -35.14 -24.20 29.85
CA LEU A 28 -34.19 -24.80 28.90
C LEU A 28 -33.92 -26.26 29.24
N THR A 29 -33.65 -26.57 30.52
CA THR A 29 -33.43 -27.95 30.99
C THR A 29 -34.65 -28.83 30.79
N LYS A 30 -35.87 -28.32 31.07
CA LYS A 30 -37.11 -29.06 30.81
C LYS A 30 -37.26 -29.40 29.33
N ARG A 31 -37.07 -28.40 28.45
CA ARG A 31 -37.14 -28.59 27.00
C ARG A 31 -36.03 -29.51 26.48
N GLY A 32 -34.85 -29.46 27.09
CA GLY A 32 -33.76 -30.41 26.83
C GLY A 32 -34.21 -31.85 27.10
N GLY A 33 -34.90 -32.09 28.23
CA GLY A 33 -35.44 -33.40 28.56
C GLY A 33 -36.53 -33.88 27.59
N GLU A 34 -37.39 -32.97 27.13
CA GLU A 34 -38.40 -33.28 26.09
C GLU A 34 -37.73 -33.68 24.77
N MET A 35 -36.68 -32.95 24.34
CA MET A 35 -35.90 -33.28 23.14
C MET A 35 -35.16 -34.62 23.29
N GLN A 36 -34.58 -34.87 24.46
CA GLN A 36 -33.86 -36.11 24.75
C GLN A 36 -34.81 -37.32 24.68
N ASN A 37 -36.00 -37.22 25.26
CA ASN A 37 -37.03 -38.26 25.20
C ASN A 37 -37.54 -38.50 23.77
N ALA A 38 -37.44 -37.50 22.89
CA ALA A 38 -37.76 -37.62 21.47
C ALA A 38 -36.60 -38.15 20.61
N GLY A 39 -35.47 -38.54 21.21
CA GLY A 39 -34.27 -39.01 20.50
C GLY A 39 -33.43 -37.89 19.87
N MET A 40 -33.76 -36.62 20.12
CA MET A 40 -33.04 -35.45 19.60
C MET A 40 -31.86 -35.09 20.50
N VAL A 41 -30.90 -36.02 20.61
CA VAL A 41 -29.81 -36.00 21.59
C VAL A 41 -28.91 -34.77 21.44
N LYS A 42 -28.54 -34.39 20.21
CA LYS A 42 -27.71 -33.20 19.94
C LYS A 42 -28.41 -31.89 20.32
N GLN A 43 -29.69 -31.78 20.01
CA GLN A 43 -30.51 -30.62 20.35
C GLN A 43 -30.73 -30.52 21.87
N ALA A 44 -30.90 -31.66 22.54
CA ALA A 44 -31.00 -31.72 24.00
C ALA A 44 -29.70 -31.24 24.66
N ALA A 45 -28.55 -31.75 24.23
CA ALA A 45 -27.24 -31.35 24.74
C ALA A 45 -27.02 -29.83 24.61
N GLU A 46 -27.36 -29.24 23.46
CA GLU A 46 -27.22 -27.79 23.26
C GLU A 46 -28.14 -26.97 24.18
N LEU A 47 -29.38 -27.43 24.44
CA LEU A 47 -30.29 -26.78 25.39
C LEU A 47 -29.77 -26.84 26.83
N TYR A 48 -29.19 -27.98 27.25
CA TYR A 48 -28.56 -28.10 28.57
C TYR A 48 -27.31 -27.23 28.70
N TYR A 49 -26.47 -27.18 27.66
CA TYR A 49 -25.30 -26.30 27.60
C TYR A 49 -25.70 -24.82 27.74
N GLN A 50 -26.74 -24.38 27.03
CA GLN A 50 -27.27 -23.01 27.17
C GLN A 50 -27.84 -22.74 28.57
N ALA A 51 -28.47 -23.73 29.21
CA ALA A 51 -28.95 -23.59 30.59
C ALA A 51 -27.78 -23.37 31.56
N LEU A 52 -26.68 -24.11 31.39
CA LEU A 52 -25.47 -23.98 32.23
C LEU A 52 -24.71 -22.68 31.98
N ARG A 53 -24.66 -22.18 30.74
CA ARG A 53 -24.12 -20.85 30.46
C ARG A 53 -24.91 -19.73 31.16
N LYS A 54 -26.21 -19.92 31.39
CA LYS A 54 -27.06 -18.96 32.11
C LYS A 54 -26.98 -19.12 33.63
N LYS A 55 -26.88 -20.36 34.11
CA LYS A 55 -26.71 -20.69 35.53
C LYS A 55 -25.71 -21.83 35.67
N PRO A 56 -24.43 -21.50 35.92
CA PRO A 56 -23.41 -22.49 36.24
C PRO A 56 -23.85 -23.36 37.42
N ASN A 57 -23.35 -24.60 37.48
CA ASN A 57 -23.65 -25.57 38.55
C ASN A 57 -25.14 -25.94 38.70
N TYR A 58 -25.98 -25.71 37.67
CA TYR A 58 -27.36 -26.17 37.71
C TYR A 58 -27.43 -27.70 37.51
N ILE A 59 -27.53 -28.44 38.62
CA ILE A 59 -27.38 -29.90 38.70
C ILE A 59 -28.19 -30.64 37.63
N ASP A 60 -29.48 -30.35 37.47
CA ASP A 60 -30.34 -31.03 36.48
C ASP A 60 -29.80 -30.84 35.04
N ALA A 61 -29.30 -29.65 34.72
CA ALA A 61 -28.72 -29.37 33.42
C ALA A 61 -27.33 -30.02 33.26
N MET A 62 -26.54 -30.14 34.32
CA MET A 62 -25.26 -30.86 34.27
C MET A 62 -25.47 -32.35 34.03
N ILE A 63 -26.43 -32.97 34.71
CA ILE A 63 -26.79 -34.38 34.52
C ILE A 63 -27.31 -34.58 33.09
N GLY A 64 -28.25 -33.72 32.65
CA GLY A 64 -28.79 -33.77 31.30
C GLY A 64 -27.72 -33.58 30.22
N LEU A 65 -26.81 -32.61 30.39
CA LEU A 65 -25.70 -32.39 29.47
C LEU A 65 -24.70 -33.54 29.47
N ARG A 66 -24.41 -34.14 30.63
CA ARG A 66 -23.53 -35.32 30.69
C ARG A 66 -24.14 -36.46 29.89
N THR A 67 -25.42 -36.78 30.09
CA THR A 67 -26.06 -37.89 29.39
C THR A 67 -26.26 -37.60 27.89
N ALA A 68 -26.84 -36.46 27.54
CA ALA A 68 -27.11 -36.11 26.14
C ALA A 68 -25.82 -35.76 25.39
N GLY A 69 -24.88 -35.08 26.05
CA GLY A 69 -23.56 -34.79 25.50
C GLY A 69 -22.73 -36.06 25.27
N GLN A 70 -22.77 -37.02 26.19
CA GLN A 70 -22.13 -38.33 25.99
C GLN A 70 -22.79 -39.06 24.82
N GLY A 71 -24.12 -39.03 24.67
CA GLY A 71 -24.79 -39.62 23.51
C GLY A 71 -24.38 -39.00 22.16
N VAL A 72 -24.00 -37.71 22.12
CA VAL A 72 -23.40 -37.10 20.91
C VAL A 72 -22.01 -37.70 20.64
N ILE A 73 -21.18 -37.85 21.68
CA ILE A 73 -19.88 -38.52 21.56
C ILE A 73 -20.06 -39.97 21.10
N ASP A 74 -20.96 -40.74 21.71
CA ASP A 74 -21.20 -42.15 21.37
C ASP A 74 -21.67 -42.31 19.90
N THR A 75 -22.42 -41.32 19.38
CA THR A 75 -22.80 -41.28 17.96
C THR A 75 -21.55 -41.11 17.08
N TRP A 76 -20.70 -40.15 17.39
CA TRP A 76 -19.45 -39.92 16.66
C TRP A 76 -18.44 -41.05 16.81
N VAL A 77 -18.41 -41.73 17.96
CA VAL A 77 -17.62 -42.95 18.16
C VAL A 77 -18.07 -44.03 17.18
N GLY A 78 -19.37 -44.24 17.01
CA GLY A 78 -19.90 -45.18 16.01
C GLY A 78 -19.53 -44.79 14.57
N GLU A 79 -19.64 -43.50 14.23
CA GLU A 79 -19.23 -42.99 12.90
C GLU A 79 -17.72 -43.13 12.67
N PHE A 80 -16.90 -42.87 13.70
CA PHE A 80 -15.45 -43.01 13.68
C PHE A 80 -15.06 -44.46 13.40
N GLN A 81 -15.62 -45.40 14.16
CA GLN A 81 -15.37 -46.83 13.97
C GLN A 81 -15.78 -47.29 12.59
N GLN A 82 -16.90 -46.81 12.08
CA GLN A 82 -17.32 -47.13 10.72
C GLN A 82 -16.35 -46.56 9.67
N ALA A 83 -15.92 -45.31 9.81
CA ALA A 83 -14.96 -44.69 8.90
C ALA A 83 -13.61 -45.42 8.92
N SER A 84 -13.14 -45.80 10.11
CA SER A 84 -11.97 -46.65 10.34
C SER A 84 -12.07 -47.98 9.58
N MET A 85 -13.17 -48.72 9.78
CA MET A 85 -13.40 -50.02 9.11
C MET A 85 -13.53 -49.91 7.59
N ASP A 86 -14.06 -48.79 7.09
CA ASP A 86 -14.19 -48.51 5.65
C ASP A 86 -12.87 -48.06 4.99
N GLY A 87 -11.79 -47.87 5.77
CA GLY A 87 -10.52 -47.31 5.30
C GLY A 87 -10.60 -45.81 4.97
N ARG A 88 -11.65 -45.11 5.41
CA ARG A 88 -11.81 -43.65 5.25
C ARG A 88 -11.05 -42.92 6.36
N ARG A 89 -9.73 -43.04 6.33
CA ARG A 89 -8.83 -42.59 7.41
C ARG A 89 -8.95 -41.09 7.71
N LYS A 90 -8.97 -40.23 6.68
CA LYS A 90 -9.17 -38.78 6.86
C LYS A 90 -10.48 -38.45 7.59
N ASP A 91 -11.58 -39.12 7.20
CA ASP A 91 -12.88 -38.93 7.86
C ASP A 91 -12.84 -39.35 9.34
N ALA A 92 -12.11 -40.43 9.66
CA ALA A 92 -11.92 -40.89 11.04
C ALA A 92 -11.13 -39.86 11.87
N LEU A 93 -10.03 -39.31 11.33
CA LEU A 93 -9.26 -38.24 11.99
C LEU A 93 -10.15 -37.00 12.24
N ASP A 94 -10.91 -36.55 11.24
CA ASP A 94 -11.82 -35.41 11.37
C ASP A 94 -12.91 -35.64 12.43
N LEU A 95 -13.45 -36.87 12.52
CA LEU A 95 -14.43 -37.24 13.54
C LEU A 95 -13.84 -37.19 14.95
N TYR A 96 -12.60 -37.65 15.12
CA TYR A 96 -11.91 -37.56 16.40
C TYR A 96 -11.63 -36.11 16.81
N ASP A 97 -11.20 -35.27 15.87
CA ASP A 97 -11.00 -33.83 16.11
C ASP A 97 -12.30 -33.15 16.54
N ASN A 98 -13.42 -33.52 15.92
CA ASN A 98 -14.75 -33.04 16.31
C ASN A 98 -15.14 -33.48 17.73
N MET A 99 -14.88 -34.74 18.10
CA MET A 99 -15.10 -35.24 19.45
C MET A 99 -14.25 -34.46 20.46
N SER A 100 -12.96 -34.30 20.18
CA SER A 100 -12.00 -33.58 21.02
C SER A 100 -12.38 -32.10 21.20
N ALA A 101 -12.74 -31.41 20.11
CA ALA A 101 -13.20 -30.03 20.16
C ALA A 101 -14.51 -29.88 20.95
N TYR A 102 -15.42 -30.84 20.81
CA TYR A 102 -16.70 -30.83 21.53
C TYR A 102 -16.52 -31.11 23.02
N THR A 103 -15.73 -32.12 23.40
CA THR A 103 -15.43 -32.39 24.82
C THR A 103 -14.76 -31.18 25.48
N ALA A 104 -13.77 -30.55 24.83
CA ALA A 104 -13.13 -29.32 25.28
C ALA A 104 -14.09 -28.12 25.36
N ARG A 105 -15.14 -28.09 24.53
CA ARG A 105 -16.19 -27.06 24.59
C ARG A 105 -17.10 -27.26 25.79
N ILE A 106 -17.49 -28.51 26.08
CA ILE A 106 -18.42 -28.87 27.15
C ILE A 106 -17.76 -28.79 28.53
N SER A 107 -16.46 -29.08 28.64
CA SER A 107 -15.70 -28.93 29.90
C SER A 107 -15.71 -27.49 30.44
N LYS A 108 -15.88 -26.47 29.58
CA LYS A 108 -16.00 -25.05 29.98
C LYS A 108 -17.22 -24.74 30.85
N VAL A 109 -18.19 -25.66 30.95
CA VAL A 109 -19.35 -25.55 31.85
C VAL A 109 -19.34 -26.61 32.96
N ASP A 110 -18.14 -27.07 33.33
CA ASP A 110 -17.88 -28.04 34.41
C ASP A 110 -18.58 -29.40 34.21
N VAL A 111 -18.74 -29.80 32.94
CA VAL A 111 -19.24 -31.11 32.55
C VAL A 111 -18.18 -31.80 31.70
N ASP A 112 -17.67 -32.92 32.18
CA ASP A 112 -16.74 -33.74 31.42
C ASP A 112 -17.48 -34.82 30.62
N LEU A 113 -17.04 -35.01 29.39
CA LEU A 113 -17.47 -36.05 28.48
C LEU A 113 -16.26 -36.97 28.21
N ILE A 114 -16.52 -38.25 28.00
CA ILE A 114 -15.47 -39.26 27.90
C ILE A 114 -15.39 -39.75 26.45
N ILE A 115 -14.22 -39.61 25.84
CA ILE A 115 -13.85 -40.36 24.64
C ILE A 115 -13.21 -41.67 25.12
N PRO A 116 -13.69 -42.85 24.70
CA PRO A 116 -13.12 -44.12 25.14
C PRO A 116 -11.63 -44.23 24.79
N SER A 117 -10.81 -44.80 25.68
CA SER A 117 -9.36 -44.94 25.45
C SER A 117 -9.02 -45.77 24.21
N SER A 118 -9.88 -46.72 23.84
CA SER A 118 -9.72 -47.47 22.58
C SER A 118 -9.81 -46.56 21.36
N ILE A 119 -10.71 -45.57 21.37
CA ILE A 119 -10.87 -44.61 20.27
C ILE A 119 -9.68 -43.65 20.20
N VAL A 120 -9.10 -43.30 21.34
CA VAL A 120 -7.84 -42.53 21.38
C VAL A 120 -6.70 -43.33 20.73
N SER A 121 -6.55 -44.61 21.12
CA SER A 121 -5.53 -45.50 20.53
C SER A 121 -5.76 -45.70 19.03
N ASP A 122 -6.99 -45.98 18.60
CA ASP A 122 -7.32 -46.17 17.18
C ASP A 122 -7.07 -44.88 16.37
N TYR A 123 -7.28 -43.70 16.97
CA TYR A 123 -6.93 -42.42 16.36
C TYR A 123 -5.43 -42.24 16.21
N GLU A 124 -4.64 -42.54 17.25
CA GLU A 124 -3.18 -42.46 17.20
C GLU A 124 -2.63 -43.39 16.11
N ASP A 125 -3.13 -44.62 16.02
CA ASP A 125 -2.75 -45.57 14.96
C ASP A 125 -3.09 -45.03 13.56
N HIS A 126 -4.28 -44.44 13.39
CA HIS A 126 -4.67 -43.83 12.11
C HIS A 126 -3.87 -42.58 11.78
N LEU A 127 -3.48 -41.77 12.77
CA LEU A 127 -2.66 -40.61 12.55
C LEU A 127 -1.27 -41.02 12.04
N ASP A 128 -0.66 -42.00 12.70
CA ASP A 128 0.64 -42.56 12.32
C ASP A 128 0.61 -43.13 10.90
N GLU A 129 -0.39 -43.96 10.58
CA GLU A 129 -0.57 -44.50 9.22
C GLU A 129 -0.77 -43.41 8.16
N HIS A 130 -1.57 -42.37 8.48
CA HIS A 130 -1.82 -41.28 7.55
C HIS A 130 -0.56 -40.44 7.29
N LEU A 131 0.24 -40.19 8.34
CA LEU A 131 1.51 -39.49 8.22
C LEU A 131 2.50 -40.27 7.35
N ILE A 132 2.53 -41.61 7.46
CA ILE A 132 3.34 -42.48 6.58
C ILE A 132 2.89 -42.35 5.11
N GLU A 133 1.58 -42.38 4.85
CA GLU A 133 1.03 -42.24 3.50
C GLU A 133 1.34 -40.88 2.88
N LEU A 134 1.17 -39.80 3.65
CA LEU A 134 1.51 -38.44 3.20
C LEU A 134 3.01 -38.30 2.94
N ASP A 135 3.85 -38.88 3.80
CA ASP A 135 5.30 -38.82 3.63
C ASP A 135 5.75 -39.54 2.36
N GLU A 136 5.24 -40.74 2.12
CA GLU A 136 5.50 -41.48 0.86
C GLU A 136 5.01 -40.67 -0.35
N GLN A 137 3.82 -40.09 -0.28
CA GLN A 137 3.28 -39.23 -1.34
C GLN A 137 4.17 -38.00 -1.60
N GLY A 138 4.64 -37.33 -0.55
CA GLY A 138 5.51 -36.15 -0.64
C GLY A 138 6.83 -36.48 -1.31
N HIS A 139 7.44 -37.63 -0.97
CA HIS A 139 8.64 -38.14 -1.61
C HIS A 139 8.41 -38.45 -3.10
N GLN A 140 7.33 -39.15 -3.45
CA GLN A 140 6.97 -39.43 -4.85
C GLN A 140 6.74 -38.14 -5.66
N GLN A 141 6.13 -37.12 -5.05
CA GLN A 141 5.94 -35.81 -5.69
C GLN A 141 7.27 -35.09 -5.93
N LEU A 142 8.21 -35.15 -4.97
CA LEU A 142 9.56 -34.62 -5.18
C LEU A 142 10.32 -35.35 -6.30
N GLU A 143 10.25 -36.68 -6.34
CA GLU A 143 10.86 -37.49 -7.41
C GLU A 143 10.27 -37.16 -8.79
N ALA A 144 8.97 -36.88 -8.85
CA ALA A 144 8.26 -36.46 -10.06
C ALA A 144 8.44 -34.96 -10.39
N GLU A 145 9.21 -34.22 -9.58
CA GLU A 145 9.39 -32.76 -9.66
C GLU A 145 8.09 -31.94 -9.53
N ASP A 146 7.04 -32.52 -8.94
CA ASP A 146 5.83 -31.81 -8.53
C ASP A 146 6.08 -31.07 -7.20
N PHE A 147 6.93 -30.05 -7.25
CA PHE A 147 7.32 -29.24 -6.11
C PHE A 147 6.13 -28.57 -5.41
N ALA A 148 5.11 -28.17 -6.18
CA ALA A 148 3.92 -27.54 -5.63
C ALA A 148 3.07 -28.54 -4.85
N GLY A 149 2.86 -29.75 -5.41
CA GLY A 149 2.21 -30.85 -4.71
C GLY A 149 2.97 -31.26 -3.45
N ALA A 150 4.27 -31.50 -3.56
CA ALA A 150 5.13 -31.86 -2.42
C ALA A 150 5.05 -30.82 -1.30
N ALA A 151 5.16 -29.53 -1.62
CA ALA A 151 5.07 -28.46 -0.63
C ALA A 151 3.70 -28.40 0.07
N ALA A 152 2.61 -28.77 -0.62
CA ALA A 152 1.29 -28.86 0.01
C ALA A 152 1.22 -30.06 0.98
N THR A 153 1.71 -31.22 0.54
CA THR A 153 1.75 -32.46 1.33
C THR A 153 2.59 -32.31 2.60
N PHE A 154 3.82 -31.79 2.51
CA PHE A 154 4.67 -31.59 3.69
C PHE A 154 4.13 -30.53 4.66
N LYS A 155 3.36 -29.54 4.18
CA LYS A 155 2.64 -28.61 5.07
C LYS A 155 1.53 -29.30 5.85
N GLU A 156 0.83 -30.25 5.23
CA GLU A 156 -0.19 -31.06 5.92
C GLU A 156 0.46 -31.93 6.99
N ILE A 157 1.59 -32.59 6.68
CA ILE A 157 2.37 -33.34 7.66
C ILE A 157 2.77 -32.46 8.84
N ILE A 158 3.39 -31.30 8.60
CA ILE A 158 3.82 -30.37 9.67
C ILE A 158 2.63 -29.83 10.48
N HIS A 159 1.45 -29.74 9.87
CA HIS A 159 0.24 -29.34 10.58
C HIS A 159 -0.26 -30.41 11.55
N LEU A 160 -0.18 -31.68 11.14
CA LEU A 160 -0.58 -32.84 11.92
C LEU A 160 0.45 -33.19 13.00
N ASP A 161 1.73 -33.24 12.63
CA ASP A 161 2.86 -33.40 13.52
C ASP A 161 4.05 -32.55 13.03
N ALA A 162 4.36 -31.50 13.79
CA ALA A 162 5.41 -30.56 13.45
C ALA A 162 6.83 -31.17 13.49
N GLU A 163 7.04 -32.26 14.21
CA GLU A 163 8.36 -32.91 14.34
C GLU A 163 8.44 -34.23 13.55
N TYR A 164 7.48 -34.48 12.64
CA TYR A 164 7.46 -35.70 11.85
C TYR A 164 8.62 -35.78 10.86
N GLY A 165 9.52 -36.73 11.11
CA GLY A 165 10.62 -37.08 10.22
C GLY A 165 11.46 -35.87 9.77
N ASP A 166 11.63 -35.75 8.46
CA ASP A 166 12.33 -34.66 7.79
C ASP A 166 11.39 -33.73 7.01
N ALA A 167 10.07 -33.79 7.26
CA ALA A 167 9.05 -33.04 6.52
C ALA A 167 9.32 -31.52 6.46
N LYS A 168 9.85 -30.92 7.54
CA LYS A 168 10.29 -29.51 7.54
C LYS A 168 11.41 -29.24 6.55
N ALA A 169 12.42 -30.10 6.49
CA ALA A 169 13.54 -29.96 5.58
C ALA A 169 13.10 -30.22 4.12
N LEU A 170 12.26 -31.22 3.89
CA LEU A 170 11.70 -31.52 2.57
C LEU A 170 10.77 -30.41 2.07
N LEU A 171 10.01 -29.76 2.95
CA LEU A 171 9.23 -28.58 2.61
C LEU A 171 10.12 -27.44 2.11
N VAL A 172 11.23 -27.16 2.81
CA VAL A 172 12.20 -26.14 2.37
C VAL A 172 12.72 -26.48 0.97
N ILE A 173 13.10 -27.72 0.72
CA ILE A 173 13.55 -28.18 -0.61
C ILE A 173 12.46 -27.96 -1.66
N ALA A 174 11.23 -28.40 -1.39
CA ALA A 174 10.10 -28.26 -2.30
C ALA A 174 9.80 -26.80 -2.66
N GLN A 175 10.06 -25.84 -1.76
CA GLN A 175 9.81 -24.43 -2.00
C GLN A 175 11.01 -23.69 -2.63
N ALA A 176 12.23 -24.01 -2.21
CA ALA A 176 13.43 -23.32 -2.65
C ALA A 176 13.96 -23.82 -4.00
N GLU A 177 13.89 -25.13 -4.28
CA GLU A 177 14.41 -25.73 -5.51
C GLU A 177 13.82 -25.13 -6.80
N PRO A 178 12.48 -24.96 -6.95
CA PRO A 178 11.93 -24.36 -8.16
C PRO A 178 12.39 -22.92 -8.38
N GLU A 179 12.54 -22.13 -7.31
CA GLU A 179 13.04 -20.75 -7.40
C GLU A 179 14.53 -20.70 -7.73
N TYR A 180 15.31 -21.61 -7.15
CA TYR A 180 16.73 -21.76 -7.46
C TYR A 180 16.95 -22.16 -8.93
N ARG A 181 16.19 -23.13 -9.45
CA ARG A 181 16.25 -23.55 -10.86
C ARG A 181 15.82 -22.41 -11.79
N ASN A 182 14.75 -21.70 -11.44
CA ASN A 182 14.29 -20.53 -12.18
C ASN A 182 15.36 -19.43 -12.22
N GLY A 183 16.01 -19.15 -11.08
CA GLY A 183 17.13 -18.20 -11.00
C GLY A 183 18.28 -18.58 -11.93
N ASN A 184 18.66 -19.86 -11.98
CA ASN A 184 19.67 -20.36 -12.90
C ASN A 184 19.27 -20.20 -14.37
N THR A 185 18.02 -20.50 -14.73
CA THR A 185 17.51 -20.27 -16.09
C THR A 185 17.62 -18.79 -16.46
N MET A 186 17.12 -17.90 -15.59
CA MET A 186 17.17 -16.45 -15.82
C MET A 186 18.61 -15.92 -15.94
N LEU A 187 19.53 -16.46 -15.13
CA LEU A 187 20.94 -16.11 -15.19
C LEU A 187 21.58 -16.56 -16.52
N SER A 188 21.24 -17.76 -17.00
CA SER A 188 21.70 -18.27 -18.30
C SER A 188 21.17 -17.45 -19.48
N GLU A 189 19.99 -16.84 -19.32
CA GLU A 189 19.37 -15.91 -20.25
C GLU A 189 19.87 -14.46 -20.10
N GLN A 190 20.84 -14.19 -19.21
CA GLN A 190 21.35 -12.85 -18.88
C GLN A 190 20.27 -11.87 -18.36
N ARG A 191 19.18 -12.41 -17.82
CA ARG A 191 18.09 -11.66 -17.17
C ARG A 191 18.40 -11.51 -15.70
N TYR A 192 19.46 -10.75 -15.43
CA TYR A 192 20.10 -10.64 -14.13
C TYR A 192 19.18 -10.15 -13.01
N ARG A 193 18.26 -9.21 -13.28
CA ARG A 193 17.31 -8.73 -12.26
C ARG A 193 16.28 -9.80 -11.91
N ALA A 194 15.75 -10.50 -12.91
CA ALA A 194 14.88 -11.65 -12.68
C ALA A 194 15.59 -12.77 -11.92
N ALA A 195 16.83 -13.09 -12.28
CA ALA A 195 17.66 -14.11 -11.62
C ALA A 195 17.90 -13.77 -10.15
N HIS A 196 18.36 -12.55 -9.87
CA HIS A 196 18.53 -12.05 -8.50
C HIS A 196 17.23 -12.18 -7.70
N GLY A 197 16.09 -11.78 -8.27
CA GLY A 197 14.79 -11.90 -7.61
C GLY A 197 14.38 -13.34 -7.30
N ALA A 198 14.70 -14.30 -8.18
CA ALA A 198 14.41 -15.71 -7.94
C ALA A 198 15.31 -16.30 -6.84
N PHE A 199 16.62 -16.02 -6.87
CA PHE A 199 17.51 -16.41 -5.79
C PHE A 199 17.13 -15.77 -4.45
N SER A 200 16.72 -14.50 -4.44
CA SER A 200 16.17 -13.86 -3.23
C SER A 200 15.00 -14.66 -2.63
N ARG A 201 14.09 -15.18 -3.48
CA ARG A 201 12.94 -15.98 -3.01
C ARG A 201 13.39 -17.33 -2.47
N ALA A 202 14.30 -18.03 -3.15
CA ALA A 202 14.87 -19.27 -2.64
C ALA A 202 15.49 -19.07 -1.24
N LEU A 203 16.26 -18.00 -1.07
CA LEU A 203 16.92 -17.62 0.19
C LEU A 203 15.95 -17.22 1.32
N THR A 204 14.67 -16.96 1.02
CA THR A 204 13.66 -16.74 2.08
C THR A 204 13.24 -18.02 2.78
N PHE A 205 13.36 -19.18 2.11
CA PHE A 205 13.04 -20.48 2.69
C PHE A 205 14.24 -21.06 3.44
N ASP A 206 15.44 -20.85 2.91
CA ASP A 206 16.70 -21.23 3.54
C ASP A 206 17.83 -20.29 3.08
N SER A 207 18.43 -19.56 4.03
CA SER A 207 19.48 -18.58 3.74
C SER A 207 20.77 -19.20 3.20
N ASP A 208 20.98 -20.49 3.44
CA ASP A 208 22.17 -21.23 3.01
C ASP A 208 21.81 -22.22 1.88
N TYR A 209 20.70 -21.99 1.17
CA TYR A 209 20.23 -22.88 0.13
C TYR A 209 21.22 -22.98 -1.05
N LYS A 210 22.01 -24.06 -1.04
CA LYS A 210 23.05 -24.32 -2.05
C LYS A 210 24.00 -23.12 -2.19
N ASP A 211 24.27 -22.68 -3.41
CA ASP A 211 25.07 -21.51 -3.76
C ASP A 211 24.21 -20.30 -4.17
N ALA A 212 22.91 -20.30 -3.84
CA ALA A 212 21.96 -19.24 -4.24
C ALA A 212 22.42 -17.85 -3.82
N GLN A 213 23.05 -17.69 -2.65
CA GLN A 213 23.59 -16.41 -2.19
C GLN A 213 24.72 -15.91 -3.11
N SER A 214 25.61 -16.81 -3.54
CA SER A 214 26.71 -16.45 -4.44
C SER A 214 26.16 -16.09 -5.82
N LEU A 215 25.23 -16.88 -6.35
CA LEU A 215 24.60 -16.62 -7.65
C LEU A 215 23.76 -15.34 -7.65
N GLN A 216 23.07 -15.02 -6.55
CA GLN A 216 22.38 -13.74 -6.36
C GLN A 216 23.36 -12.57 -6.46
N GLN A 217 24.50 -12.66 -5.78
CA GLN A 217 25.52 -11.62 -5.81
C GLN A 217 26.14 -11.47 -7.21
N SER A 218 26.45 -12.58 -7.89
CA SER A 218 26.93 -12.56 -9.28
C SER A 218 25.90 -11.94 -10.22
N ALA A 219 24.61 -12.30 -10.10
CA ALA A 219 23.55 -11.69 -10.87
C ALA A 219 23.49 -10.17 -10.66
N LEU A 220 23.66 -9.71 -9.43
CA LEU A 220 23.73 -8.28 -9.15
C LEU A 220 24.94 -7.61 -9.81
N GLU A 221 26.13 -8.19 -9.66
CA GLU A 221 27.37 -7.63 -10.21
C GLU A 221 27.36 -7.57 -11.74
N ASP A 222 26.95 -8.64 -12.39
CA ASP A 222 26.88 -8.74 -13.85
C ASP A 222 25.73 -7.92 -14.44
N GLY A 223 24.62 -7.82 -13.70
CA GLY A 223 23.46 -7.04 -14.12
C GLY A 223 23.58 -5.54 -13.87
N ARG A 224 24.51 -5.08 -13.03
CA ARG A 224 24.66 -3.66 -12.70
C ARG A 224 24.86 -2.82 -13.95
N PHE A 225 24.00 -1.81 -14.08
CA PHE A 225 24.02 -0.84 -15.16
C PHE A 225 24.55 0.48 -14.64
N ASN A 226 25.85 0.66 -14.84
CA ASN A 226 26.57 1.84 -14.39
C ASN A 226 26.35 3.01 -15.36
N VAL A 227 25.81 4.12 -14.87
CA VAL A 227 25.58 5.35 -15.64
C VAL A 227 26.57 6.43 -15.20
N ALA A 228 27.28 7.01 -16.17
CA ALA A 228 28.08 8.21 -15.97
C ALA A 228 27.23 9.46 -16.25
N VAL A 229 27.15 10.40 -15.30
CA VAL A 229 26.44 11.67 -15.50
C VAL A 229 27.42 12.74 -15.97
N LEU A 230 27.27 13.17 -17.23
CA LEU A 230 28.13 14.18 -17.84
C LEU A 230 27.58 15.59 -17.64
N LYS A 231 28.36 16.59 -18.07
CA LYS A 231 27.96 17.99 -18.06
C LYS A 231 26.70 18.18 -18.92
N PHE A 232 25.79 19.04 -18.45
CA PHE A 232 24.63 19.46 -19.23
C PHE A 232 24.95 20.72 -20.04
N ASP A 233 24.55 20.73 -21.30
CA ASP A 233 24.72 21.84 -22.21
C ASP A 233 23.71 22.96 -21.93
N SER A 234 24.12 24.20 -22.16
CA SER A 234 23.26 25.35 -21.97
C SER A 234 23.78 26.57 -22.72
N ARG A 235 22.92 27.59 -22.86
CA ARG A 235 23.38 28.94 -23.20
C ARG A 235 24.21 29.50 -22.03
N ASN A 236 25.09 30.47 -22.32
CA ASN A 236 25.99 31.05 -21.32
C ASN A 236 25.28 31.62 -20.08
N ARG A 237 24.10 32.24 -20.26
CA ARG A 237 23.29 32.82 -19.18
C ARG A 237 22.55 31.78 -18.32
N ASP A 238 22.47 30.54 -18.77
CA ASP A 238 21.69 29.46 -18.15
C ASP A 238 22.59 28.36 -17.53
N LYS A 239 23.90 28.62 -17.42
CA LYS A 239 24.90 27.67 -16.92
C LYS A 239 24.61 27.19 -15.50
N ASP A 240 24.19 28.10 -14.63
CA ASP A 240 23.88 27.78 -13.24
C ASP A 240 22.68 26.83 -13.16
N ILE A 241 21.68 27.01 -14.03
CA ILE A 241 20.50 26.14 -14.12
C ILE A 241 20.89 24.74 -14.57
N ALA A 242 21.76 24.64 -15.59
CA ALA A 242 22.24 23.37 -16.10
C ALA A 242 23.06 22.61 -15.04
N LEU A 243 23.93 23.31 -14.32
CA LEU A 243 24.73 22.73 -13.24
C LEU A 243 23.86 22.25 -12.08
N GLU A 244 22.88 23.04 -11.65
CA GLU A 244 21.96 22.69 -10.57
C GLU A 244 21.08 21.50 -10.97
N LEU A 245 20.52 21.50 -12.18
CA LEU A 245 19.71 20.39 -12.70
C LEU A 245 20.52 19.09 -12.78
N ARG A 246 21.71 19.14 -13.37
CA ARG A 246 22.63 17.98 -13.47
C ARG A 246 22.94 17.42 -12.09
N SER A 247 23.30 18.29 -11.14
CA SER A 247 23.70 17.88 -9.79
C SER A 247 22.54 17.27 -9.02
N ASN A 248 21.34 17.84 -9.13
CA ASN A 248 20.14 17.29 -8.52
C ASN A 248 19.76 15.93 -9.12
N ILE A 249 19.86 15.76 -10.44
CA ILE A 249 19.62 14.47 -11.09
C ILE A 249 20.68 13.44 -10.66
N GLN A 250 21.97 13.79 -10.69
CA GLN A 250 23.04 12.90 -10.25
C GLN A 250 22.82 12.45 -8.79
N ASN A 251 22.57 13.39 -7.88
CA ASN A 251 22.33 13.08 -6.47
C ASN A 251 21.10 12.21 -6.27
N GLY A 252 20.01 12.49 -6.99
CA GLY A 252 18.80 11.67 -6.92
C GLY A 252 19.01 10.25 -7.45
N LEU A 253 19.77 10.08 -8.52
CA LEU A 253 20.12 8.77 -9.06
C LEU A 253 21.08 8.00 -8.13
N ILE A 254 22.01 8.67 -7.44
CA ILE A 254 22.87 8.04 -6.42
C ILE A 254 22.04 7.53 -5.23
N GLN A 255 20.95 8.23 -4.90
CA GLN A 255 20.05 7.90 -3.79
C GLN A 255 18.95 6.90 -4.17
N THR A 256 18.96 6.37 -5.40
CA THR A 256 17.97 5.38 -5.82
C THR A 256 18.08 4.10 -4.97
N ASN A 257 16.95 3.41 -4.79
CA ASN A 257 16.92 2.11 -4.10
C ASN A 257 17.14 0.93 -5.05
N ASP A 258 17.33 1.19 -6.34
CA ASP A 258 17.54 0.15 -7.34
C ASP A 258 18.97 -0.42 -7.25
N PRO A 259 19.17 -1.67 -6.79
CA PRO A 259 20.51 -2.22 -6.61
C PRO A 259 21.26 -2.42 -7.94
N PHE A 260 20.52 -2.50 -9.07
CA PHE A 260 21.09 -2.66 -10.40
C PHE A 260 21.52 -1.32 -11.02
N LEU A 261 21.17 -0.17 -10.44
CA LEU A 261 21.63 1.12 -10.92
C LEU A 261 22.87 1.55 -10.14
N GLY A 262 24.00 1.66 -10.84
CA GLY A 262 25.21 2.27 -10.31
C GLY A 262 25.44 3.64 -10.92
N ILE A 263 25.80 4.63 -10.12
CA ILE A 263 26.23 5.95 -10.63
C ILE A 263 27.72 6.10 -10.45
N VAL A 264 28.41 6.34 -11.58
CA VAL A 264 29.85 6.57 -11.58
C VAL A 264 30.08 8.07 -11.52
N ASP A 265 30.43 8.57 -10.33
CA ASP A 265 30.88 9.96 -10.20
C ASP A 265 32.31 10.09 -10.71
N ARG A 266 32.49 10.89 -11.77
CA ARG A 266 33.79 11.17 -12.37
C ARG A 266 34.24 12.61 -12.19
N THR A 267 33.40 13.44 -11.58
CA THR A 267 33.80 14.83 -11.24
C THR A 267 34.87 14.87 -10.14
N GLN A 268 35.12 13.74 -9.45
CA GLN A 268 36.22 13.57 -8.50
C GLN A 268 37.46 12.88 -9.09
N ARG A 269 37.51 12.58 -10.39
CA ARG A 269 38.65 11.91 -11.06
C ARG A 269 39.33 12.76 -12.14
N ASP A 270 39.24 14.09 -12.01
CA ASP A 270 39.94 15.03 -12.90
C ASP A 270 41.48 14.98 -12.74
N GLU A 271 42.01 14.30 -11.72
CA GLU A 271 43.47 14.17 -11.52
C GLU A 271 44.14 13.11 -12.42
N ILE A 272 43.40 12.16 -13.03
CA ILE A 272 44.03 11.10 -13.86
C ILE A 272 44.11 11.49 -15.35
N ILE A 273 43.23 12.37 -15.84
CA ILE A 273 43.16 12.72 -17.26
C ILE A 273 44.11 13.86 -17.63
N ALA A 274 44.38 14.79 -16.70
CA ALA A 274 45.35 15.88 -16.93
C ALA A 274 46.81 15.39 -16.98
N GLU A 275 47.16 14.31 -16.26
CA GLU A 275 48.51 13.74 -16.30
C GLU A 275 48.82 13.03 -17.64
N GLN A 276 47.80 12.51 -18.32
CA GLN A 276 48.01 11.85 -19.61
C GLN A 276 47.97 12.82 -20.80
N GLU A 277 47.19 13.91 -20.73
CA GLU A 277 47.21 14.98 -21.75
C GLU A 277 48.55 15.73 -21.81
N LEU A 278 49.24 15.90 -20.68
CA LEU A 278 50.55 16.57 -20.65
C LEU A 278 51.72 15.68 -21.11
N SER A 279 51.52 14.36 -21.25
CA SER A 279 52.55 13.45 -21.80
C SER A 279 52.44 13.24 -23.31
N ILE A 280 51.29 13.60 -23.92
CA ILE A 280 50.99 13.42 -25.34
C ILE A 280 50.92 14.80 -26.02
N SER A 281 51.94 15.64 -25.80
CA SER A 281 52.18 16.77 -26.70
C SER A 281 52.87 16.24 -27.95
N GLY A 282 52.09 15.93 -28.99
CA GLY A 282 52.63 15.75 -30.32
C GLY A 282 51.85 14.79 -31.18
N LEU A 283 51.12 15.38 -32.13
CA LEU A 283 50.52 14.79 -33.34
C LEU A 283 49.04 14.41 -33.23
N SER A 284 48.40 14.61 -34.39
CA SER A 284 47.02 14.98 -34.66
C SER A 284 46.13 13.82 -35.12
N ASP A 285 44.83 14.13 -35.07
CA ASP A 285 43.69 13.58 -35.82
C ASP A 285 43.24 12.13 -35.57
N GLU A 286 41.94 12.07 -35.26
CA GLU A 286 41.04 10.91 -35.25
C GLU A 286 41.30 9.80 -34.21
N GLN A 287 40.21 9.48 -33.50
CA GLN A 287 40.09 8.46 -32.44
C GLN A 287 40.77 8.82 -31.11
N VAL A 288 40.11 9.70 -30.35
CA VAL A 288 40.21 9.64 -28.89
C VAL A 288 39.49 8.36 -28.44
N GLU A 289 40.19 7.23 -28.55
CA GLU A 289 39.77 5.97 -27.96
C GLU A 289 39.71 6.15 -26.45
N VAL A 290 38.50 6.01 -25.92
CA VAL A 290 38.13 6.45 -24.59
C VAL A 290 38.64 5.49 -23.53
N GLY A 291 39.94 5.55 -23.24
CA GLY A 291 40.54 4.95 -22.04
C GLY A 291 39.97 5.53 -20.73
N GLY A 292 39.23 6.64 -20.81
CA GLY A 292 38.56 7.30 -19.69
C GLY A 292 37.17 6.76 -19.32
N LEU A 293 36.59 5.77 -20.04
CA LEU A 293 35.22 5.27 -19.85
C LEU A 293 35.07 3.95 -19.08
N ALA A 294 36.16 3.38 -18.56
CA ALA A 294 36.14 2.11 -17.82
C ALA A 294 35.01 2.02 -16.78
N GLY A 295 34.09 1.08 -16.99
CA GLY A 295 33.06 0.66 -16.03
C GLY A 295 31.66 1.28 -16.16
N ALA A 296 31.43 2.29 -17.01
CA ALA A 296 30.08 2.78 -17.32
C ALA A 296 29.51 2.11 -18.58
N ARG A 297 28.23 1.70 -18.55
CA ARG A 297 27.49 1.15 -19.68
C ARG A 297 26.75 2.22 -20.49
N ALA A 298 26.46 3.36 -19.87
CA ALA A 298 25.85 4.49 -20.55
C ALA A 298 26.29 5.84 -19.98
N MET A 299 26.16 6.87 -20.81
CA MET A 299 26.38 8.27 -20.47
C MET A 299 25.06 9.03 -20.48
N LEU A 300 24.72 9.65 -19.34
CA LEU A 300 23.60 10.57 -19.23
C LEU A 300 24.11 11.99 -19.52
N THR A 301 23.57 12.58 -20.58
CA THR A 301 23.78 13.97 -20.98
C THR A 301 22.45 14.71 -20.95
N GLY A 302 22.52 16.04 -20.92
CA GLY A 302 21.32 16.86 -20.96
C GLY A 302 21.60 18.23 -21.56
N ALA A 303 20.55 18.92 -21.99
CA ALA A 303 20.65 20.26 -22.56
C ALA A 303 19.50 21.14 -22.09
N ILE A 304 19.80 22.35 -21.60
CA ILE A 304 18.79 23.38 -21.33
C ILE A 304 18.43 24.05 -22.66
N LEU A 305 17.25 23.70 -23.18
CA LEU A 305 16.72 24.25 -24.43
C LEU A 305 16.14 25.65 -24.20
N MET A 306 15.47 25.86 -23.07
CA MET A 306 14.87 27.14 -22.69
C MET A 306 14.84 27.30 -21.17
N TYR A 307 15.24 28.46 -20.70
CA TYR A 307 14.97 28.95 -19.35
C TYR A 307 14.40 30.37 -19.47
N THR A 308 13.23 30.58 -18.87
CA THR A 308 12.56 31.87 -18.87
C THR A 308 12.01 32.16 -17.48
N MET A 309 12.32 33.35 -16.96
CA MET A 309 11.77 33.89 -15.71
C MET A 309 11.10 35.22 -16.05
N GLU A 310 9.77 35.23 -16.08
CA GLU A 310 8.98 36.41 -16.44
C GLU A 310 8.15 36.90 -15.25
N THR A 311 8.25 38.19 -14.96
CA THR A 311 7.39 38.87 -14.00
C THR A 311 6.49 39.85 -14.76
N GLY A 312 5.18 39.65 -14.67
CA GLY A 312 4.21 40.58 -15.26
C GLY A 312 4.16 41.91 -14.51
N ASP A 313 3.75 42.97 -15.21
CA ASP A 313 3.53 44.27 -14.60
C ASP A 313 2.40 44.22 -13.55
N PRO A 314 2.51 44.94 -12.42
CA PRO A 314 1.43 45.04 -11.45
C PRO A 314 0.20 45.71 -12.05
N ILE A 315 -0.93 45.00 -12.09
CA ILE A 315 -2.21 45.53 -12.52
C ILE A 315 -2.94 46.08 -11.30
N ARG A 316 -3.46 47.30 -11.42
CA ARG A 316 -4.23 47.96 -10.37
C ARG A 316 -5.59 48.36 -10.90
N THR A 317 -6.65 47.91 -10.24
CA THR A 317 -8.02 48.23 -10.62
C THR A 317 -8.78 48.79 -9.43
N SER A 318 -9.20 50.06 -9.51
CA SER A 318 -10.11 50.64 -8.52
C SER A 318 -11.50 50.04 -8.71
N ARG A 319 -12.09 49.56 -7.61
CA ARG A 319 -13.42 48.97 -7.60
C ARG A 319 -14.31 49.64 -6.54
N PRO A 320 -15.59 49.89 -6.88
CA PRO A 320 -16.55 50.42 -5.93
C PRO A 320 -16.87 49.39 -4.85
N GLY A 321 -16.99 49.87 -3.62
CA GLY A 321 -17.40 49.10 -2.46
C GLY A 321 -18.23 49.94 -1.50
N PHE A 322 -18.49 49.37 -0.34
CA PHE A 322 -19.32 49.96 0.69
C PHE A 322 -18.74 49.71 2.08
N ARG A 323 -18.66 50.76 2.89
CA ARG A 323 -18.35 50.65 4.31
C ARG A 323 -19.65 50.44 5.09
N LYS A 324 -19.74 49.31 5.80
CA LYS A 324 -20.79 49.07 6.78
C LYS A 324 -20.55 49.95 8.01
N PHE A 325 -21.59 50.65 8.43
CA PHE A 325 -21.66 51.35 9.71
C PHE A 325 -23.05 51.12 10.32
N PHE A 326 -23.24 51.54 11.56
CA PHE A 326 -24.54 51.45 12.22
C PHE A 326 -25.14 52.85 12.32
N ARG A 327 -26.41 52.99 11.91
CA ARG A 327 -27.21 54.20 12.12
C ARG A 327 -28.31 53.89 13.14
N GLU A 328 -28.55 54.84 14.02
CA GLU A 328 -29.66 54.79 14.97
C GLU A 328 -30.93 55.30 14.28
N VAL A 329 -31.98 54.48 14.30
CA VAL A 329 -33.30 54.78 13.76
C VAL A 329 -34.32 54.53 14.87
N LYS A 330 -35.27 55.44 15.06
CA LYS A 330 -36.38 55.25 16.00
C LYS A 330 -37.42 54.33 15.37
N ASP A 331 -37.88 53.33 16.12
CA ASP A 331 -39.03 52.52 15.72
C ASP A 331 -40.36 53.25 16.01
N ASP A 332 -41.47 52.66 15.58
CA ASP A 332 -42.82 53.23 15.69
C ASP A 332 -43.28 53.40 17.16
N GLU A 333 -42.52 52.84 18.12
CA GLU A 333 -42.73 52.92 19.57
C GLU A 333 -41.77 53.92 20.26
N GLY A 334 -40.89 54.59 19.50
CA GLY A 334 -39.98 55.62 19.99
C GLY A 334 -38.64 55.11 20.55
N ASN A 335 -38.37 53.80 20.50
CA ASN A 335 -37.12 53.19 20.94
C ASN A 335 -36.02 53.28 19.87
N THR A 336 -34.77 53.37 20.29
CA THR A 336 -33.62 53.54 19.37
C THR A 336 -33.06 52.18 18.94
N LYS A 337 -33.17 51.86 17.64
CA LYS A 337 -32.63 50.63 17.04
C LYS A 337 -31.40 50.91 16.19
N LYS A 338 -30.32 50.13 16.39
CA LYS A 338 -29.12 50.18 15.54
C LYS A 338 -29.35 49.33 14.29
N VAL A 339 -29.45 49.98 13.12
CA VAL A 339 -29.61 49.33 11.82
C VAL A 339 -28.32 49.45 11.02
N ALA A 340 -27.94 48.38 10.32
CA ALA A 340 -26.78 48.40 9.44
C ALA A 340 -27.04 49.28 8.21
N ALA A 341 -26.23 50.30 8.02
CA ALA A 341 -26.21 51.18 6.86
C ALA A 341 -24.89 51.03 6.10
N PHE A 342 -24.88 51.44 4.83
CA PHE A 342 -23.75 51.27 3.92
C PHE A 342 -23.44 52.60 3.24
N ALA A 343 -22.21 53.07 3.39
CA ALA A 343 -21.72 54.28 2.72
C ALA A 343 -20.81 53.88 1.56
N PRO A 344 -20.87 54.57 0.40
CA PRO A 344 -19.94 54.33 -0.70
C PRO A 344 -18.48 54.41 -0.24
N ALA A 345 -17.67 53.47 -0.71
CA ALA A 345 -16.25 53.39 -0.47
C ALA A 345 -15.55 52.88 -1.75
N GLN A 346 -14.23 52.93 -1.76
CA GLN A 346 -13.42 52.37 -2.85
C GLN A 346 -12.38 51.43 -2.27
N TYR A 347 -12.00 50.44 -3.06
CA TYR A 347 -10.85 49.60 -2.81
C TYR A 347 -10.12 49.35 -4.11
N THR A 348 -8.81 49.15 -4.02
CA THR A 348 -7.98 48.84 -5.18
C THR A 348 -7.65 47.36 -5.13
N VAL A 349 -7.97 46.62 -6.19
CA VAL A 349 -7.47 45.27 -6.39
C VAL A 349 -6.13 45.37 -7.11
N HIS A 350 -5.12 44.71 -6.55
CA HIS A 350 -3.80 44.56 -7.13
C HIS A 350 -3.66 43.11 -7.58
N SER A 351 -3.20 42.89 -8.80
CA SER A 351 -2.82 41.56 -9.26
C SER A 351 -1.47 41.61 -9.96
N GLN A 352 -0.69 40.55 -9.75
CA GLN A 352 0.60 40.37 -10.41
C GLN A 352 0.88 38.88 -10.53
N ARG A 353 1.60 38.50 -11.59
CA ARG A 353 2.00 37.11 -11.83
C ARG A 353 3.49 37.02 -12.13
N ARG A 354 4.07 35.88 -11.78
CA ARG A 354 5.41 35.47 -12.18
C ARG A 354 5.36 34.04 -12.67
N ASN A 355 6.11 33.74 -13.72
CA ASN A 355 6.21 32.41 -14.31
C ASN A 355 7.68 32.05 -14.53
N VAL A 356 8.06 30.84 -14.14
CA VAL A 356 9.31 30.20 -14.56
C VAL A 356 8.99 29.03 -15.48
N ILE A 357 9.69 28.95 -16.61
CA ILE A 357 9.63 27.80 -17.52
C ILE A 357 11.04 27.27 -17.72
N ILE A 358 11.22 25.97 -17.52
CA ILE A 358 12.43 25.22 -17.85
C ILE A 358 12.05 24.15 -18.87
N LYS A 359 12.64 24.22 -20.06
CA LYS A 359 12.56 23.18 -21.08
C LYS A 359 13.95 22.59 -21.28
N TYR A 360 14.06 21.28 -21.12
CA TYR A 360 15.33 20.59 -21.18
C TYR A 360 15.19 19.25 -21.90
N GLU A 361 16.31 18.79 -22.47
CA GLU A 361 16.45 17.47 -23.06
C GLU A 361 17.36 16.61 -22.16
N LEU A 362 17.05 15.32 -22.04
CA LEU A 362 17.92 14.30 -21.47
C LEU A 362 18.19 13.24 -22.54
N LYS A 363 19.44 12.79 -22.63
CA LYS A 363 19.85 11.69 -23.49
C LYS A 363 20.68 10.68 -22.72
N LEU A 364 20.37 9.42 -22.91
CA LEU A 364 21.18 8.31 -22.45
C LEU A 364 21.82 7.65 -23.68
N VAL A 365 23.14 7.54 -23.69
CA VAL A 365 23.92 7.01 -24.83
C VAL A 365 24.75 5.82 -24.36
N SER A 366 24.69 4.71 -25.08
CA SER A 366 25.51 3.52 -24.81
C SER A 366 26.99 3.85 -24.97
N THR A 367 27.83 3.44 -24.02
CA THR A 367 29.30 3.60 -24.13
C THR A 367 29.92 2.59 -25.09
N GLU A 368 29.24 1.46 -25.31
CA GLU A 368 29.73 0.37 -26.15
C GLU A 368 29.37 0.59 -27.62
N THR A 369 28.11 0.94 -27.91
CA THR A 369 27.61 1.06 -29.28
C THR A 369 27.53 2.51 -29.77
N SER A 370 27.71 3.49 -28.88
CA SER A 370 27.45 4.91 -29.15
C SER A 370 26.00 5.22 -29.59
N GLU A 371 25.08 4.27 -29.43
CA GLU A 371 23.67 4.46 -29.78
C GLU A 371 22.93 5.25 -28.69
N VAL A 372 21.97 6.07 -29.12
CA VAL A 372 21.06 6.77 -28.20
C VAL A 372 20.04 5.75 -27.69
N LEU A 373 20.24 5.31 -26.44
CA LEU A 373 19.33 4.41 -25.74
C LEU A 373 17.97 5.08 -25.46
N PHE A 374 18.02 6.37 -25.13
CA PHE A 374 16.82 7.17 -24.85
C PHE A 374 17.09 8.66 -25.07
N SER A 375 16.07 9.38 -25.56
CA SER A 375 16.06 10.84 -25.61
C SER A 375 14.67 11.38 -25.25
N LYS A 376 14.62 12.37 -24.36
CA LYS A 376 13.37 12.99 -23.93
C LYS A 376 13.51 14.47 -23.67
N VAL A 377 12.53 15.19 -24.19
CA VAL A 377 12.33 16.61 -23.90
C VAL A 377 11.21 16.75 -22.88
N GLU A 378 11.49 17.49 -21.81
CA GLU A 378 10.56 17.79 -20.73
C GLU A 378 10.41 19.30 -20.59
N GLU A 379 9.24 19.70 -20.09
CA GLU A 379 8.93 21.09 -19.78
C GLU A 379 8.31 21.17 -18.39
N VAL A 380 8.90 22.02 -17.56
CA VAL A 380 8.41 22.35 -16.22
C VAL A 380 8.07 23.83 -16.19
N ALA A 381 6.83 24.13 -15.82
CA ALA A 381 6.35 25.49 -15.63
C ALA A 381 5.86 25.64 -14.19
N TYR A 382 6.25 26.73 -13.54
CA TYR A 382 5.78 27.07 -12.21
C TYR A 382 5.31 28.53 -12.17
N ASN A 383 4.08 28.73 -11.69
CA ASN A 383 3.39 30.01 -11.73
C ASN A 383 3.08 30.49 -10.33
N ASP A 384 3.36 31.76 -10.07
CA ASP A 384 3.04 32.44 -8.82
C ASP A 384 2.15 33.64 -9.08
N ASN A 385 0.95 33.65 -8.50
CA ASN A 385 -0.06 34.68 -8.73
C ASN A 385 -0.49 35.33 -7.42
N ILE A 386 -0.34 36.65 -7.32
CA ILE A 386 -0.92 37.44 -6.22
C ILE A 386 -2.16 38.18 -6.69
N GLU A 387 -3.20 38.17 -5.86
CA GLU A 387 -4.36 39.04 -5.99
C GLU A 387 -4.78 39.49 -4.59
N PHE A 388 -4.72 40.79 -4.32
CA PHE A 388 -5.06 41.35 -3.01
C PHE A 388 -5.75 42.70 -3.13
N ALA A 389 -6.50 43.08 -2.09
CA ALA A 389 -7.18 44.35 -2.02
C ALA A 389 -6.50 45.30 -1.01
N THR A 390 -6.45 46.59 -1.34
CA THR A 390 -6.14 47.67 -0.39
C THR A 390 -7.32 48.62 -0.28
N SER A 391 -7.70 48.98 0.94
CA SER A 391 -8.75 49.96 1.20
C SER A 391 -8.47 50.73 2.49
N GLN A 392 -9.01 51.94 2.58
CA GLN A 392 -9.07 52.71 3.82
C GLN A 392 -10.14 52.17 4.79
N VAL A 393 -11.03 51.29 4.31
CA VAL A 393 -12.06 50.65 5.12
C VAL A 393 -11.51 49.35 5.73
N PRO A 394 -11.58 49.16 7.06
CA PRO A 394 -11.10 47.94 7.71
C PRO A 394 -11.80 46.67 7.21
N ALA A 395 -11.04 45.57 7.20
CA ALA A 395 -11.58 44.24 6.94
C ALA A 395 -12.78 43.93 7.87
N GLY A 396 -13.74 43.16 7.36
CA GLY A 396 -15.00 42.87 8.06
C GLY A 396 -16.07 43.97 7.99
N THR A 397 -15.69 45.20 7.62
CA THR A 397 -16.61 46.33 7.40
C THR A 397 -16.70 46.78 5.94
N LEU A 398 -15.77 46.33 5.08
CA LEU A 398 -15.84 46.56 3.64
C LEU A 398 -16.67 45.49 2.93
N TYR A 399 -17.52 45.92 2.01
CA TYR A 399 -18.35 45.08 1.16
C TYR A 399 -18.14 45.49 -0.31
N PRO A 400 -18.03 44.55 -1.26
CA PRO A 400 -17.94 44.89 -2.68
C PRO A 400 -19.28 45.43 -3.21
N ALA A 401 -19.26 46.19 -4.30
CA ALA A 401 -20.47 46.52 -5.06
C ALA A 401 -20.82 45.42 -6.07
N ARG A 402 -22.11 45.27 -6.37
CA ARG A 402 -22.63 44.46 -7.49
C ARG A 402 -22.55 45.25 -8.80
N SER A 403 -22.76 44.56 -9.92
CA SER A 403 -22.84 45.20 -11.25
C SER A 403 -23.96 46.23 -11.36
N ASN A 404 -25.06 46.05 -10.63
CA ASN A 404 -26.17 47.01 -10.53
C ASN A 404 -25.91 48.17 -9.55
N GLY A 405 -24.70 48.29 -9.00
CA GLY A 405 -24.31 49.35 -8.05
C GLY A 405 -24.74 49.12 -6.60
N GLU A 406 -25.45 48.03 -6.28
CA GLU A 406 -25.88 47.74 -4.91
C GLU A 406 -24.79 47.06 -4.06
N VAL A 407 -24.99 47.05 -2.75
CA VAL A 407 -24.10 46.35 -1.81
C VAL A 407 -24.13 44.84 -2.03
N ASN A 408 -22.98 44.24 -2.34
CA ASN A 408 -22.83 42.79 -2.41
C ASN A 408 -22.58 42.19 -1.02
N ARG A 409 -23.66 41.90 -0.27
CA ARG A 409 -23.56 41.33 1.09
C ARG A 409 -22.93 39.92 1.11
N SER A 410 -23.18 39.09 0.10
CA SER A 410 -22.61 37.73 -0.01
C SER A 410 -21.12 37.74 -0.36
N GLY A 411 -20.63 38.78 -1.04
CA GLY A 411 -19.21 38.96 -1.37
C GLY A 411 -18.30 39.32 -0.19
N LYS A 412 -18.82 39.40 1.04
CA LYS A 412 -18.05 39.77 2.23
C LYS A 412 -16.88 38.83 2.50
N SER A 413 -17.10 37.52 2.39
CA SER A 413 -16.06 36.52 2.67
C SER A 413 -14.89 36.66 1.68
N GLN A 414 -15.20 36.75 0.39
CA GLN A 414 -14.21 36.97 -0.67
C GLN A 414 -13.46 38.29 -0.48
N MET A 415 -14.15 39.37 -0.10
CA MET A 415 -13.50 40.66 0.21
C MET A 415 -12.51 40.54 1.37
N ASN A 416 -12.89 39.86 2.45
CA ASN A 416 -11.99 39.63 3.58
C ASN A 416 -10.78 38.78 3.17
N SER A 417 -10.98 37.77 2.31
CA SER A 417 -9.88 36.98 1.74
C SER A 417 -8.91 37.86 0.95
N LEU A 418 -9.42 38.74 0.07
CA LEU A 418 -8.59 39.68 -0.70
C LEU A 418 -7.82 40.67 0.18
N LEU A 419 -8.42 41.17 1.26
CA LEU A 419 -7.74 42.10 2.19
C LEU A 419 -6.65 41.41 3.02
N GLY A 420 -6.81 40.11 3.29
CA GLY A 420 -5.85 39.27 4.01
C GLY A 420 -4.87 38.51 3.12
N ALA A 421 -4.98 38.61 1.80
CA ALA A 421 -4.13 37.90 0.85
C ALA A 421 -2.67 38.40 0.89
N ARG A 422 -1.74 37.52 0.51
CA ARG A 422 -0.33 37.87 0.38
C ARG A 422 -0.13 38.97 -0.67
N ARG A 423 0.87 39.82 -0.43
CA ARG A 423 1.08 41.06 -1.21
C ARG A 423 2.31 41.03 -2.10
N THR A 424 3.15 40.01 -1.94
CA THR A 424 4.42 39.88 -2.65
C THR A 424 4.46 38.54 -3.36
N LEU A 425 4.97 38.56 -4.59
CA LEU A 425 5.32 37.35 -5.31
C LEU A 425 6.43 36.59 -4.55
N MET A 426 6.49 35.29 -4.78
CA MET A 426 7.59 34.46 -4.33
C MET A 426 8.91 34.98 -4.90
N PRO A 427 10.02 34.96 -4.14
CA PRO A 427 11.33 35.34 -4.66
C PRO A 427 11.70 34.51 -5.90
N GLU A 428 12.40 35.14 -6.86
CA GLU A 428 12.82 34.47 -8.10
C GLU A 428 13.69 33.25 -7.81
N SER A 429 14.59 33.33 -6.82
CA SER A 429 15.40 32.20 -6.38
C SER A 429 14.56 31.04 -5.87
N SER A 430 13.51 31.29 -5.09
CA SER A 430 12.62 30.25 -4.60
C SER A 430 11.85 29.58 -5.73
N MET A 431 11.32 30.36 -6.68
CA MET A 431 10.61 29.81 -7.84
C MET A 431 11.54 29.00 -8.75
N ARG A 432 12.76 29.52 -9.01
CA ARG A 432 13.80 28.80 -9.76
C ARG A 432 14.12 27.46 -9.10
N ASN A 433 14.45 27.47 -7.81
CA ASN A 433 14.82 26.26 -7.09
C ASN A 433 13.69 25.22 -7.13
N GLN A 434 12.43 25.64 -6.96
CA GLN A 434 11.28 24.73 -7.09
C GLN A 434 11.14 24.14 -8.50
N ALA A 435 11.30 24.97 -9.54
CA ALA A 435 11.22 24.49 -10.93
C ALA A 435 12.38 23.55 -11.27
N VAL A 436 13.60 23.82 -10.81
CA VAL A 436 14.77 22.95 -11.00
C VAL A 436 14.61 21.63 -10.24
N GLN A 437 14.08 21.65 -9.02
CA GLN A 437 13.79 20.44 -8.25
C GLN A 437 12.73 19.55 -8.91
N GLU A 438 11.65 20.15 -9.42
CA GLU A 438 10.63 19.42 -10.17
C GLU A 438 11.17 18.86 -11.50
N ALA A 439 11.99 19.65 -12.22
CA ALA A 439 12.69 19.19 -13.42
C ALA A 439 13.64 18.02 -13.12
N ALA A 440 14.42 18.11 -12.04
CA ALA A 440 15.30 17.02 -11.62
C ALA A 440 14.50 15.77 -11.27
N SER A 441 13.42 15.91 -10.50
CA SER A 441 12.53 14.81 -10.12
C SER A 441 11.91 14.11 -11.33
N ARG A 442 11.49 14.88 -12.35
CA ARG A 442 11.03 14.31 -13.63
C ARG A 442 12.15 13.61 -14.37
N GLY A 443 13.33 14.22 -14.44
CA GLY A 443 14.51 13.66 -15.09
C GLY A 443 14.94 12.31 -14.49
N ILE A 444 15.02 12.24 -13.16
CA ILE A 444 15.31 11.00 -12.42
C ILE A 444 14.30 9.92 -12.79
N ARG A 445 12.99 10.22 -12.71
CA ARG A 445 11.94 9.25 -13.08
C ARG A 445 12.06 8.76 -14.52
N GLN A 446 12.42 9.63 -15.46
CA GLN A 446 12.61 9.21 -16.86
C GLN A 446 13.76 8.22 -17.01
N VAL A 447 14.89 8.49 -16.34
CA VAL A 447 16.05 7.60 -16.34
C VAL A 447 15.73 6.28 -15.65
N GLU A 448 15.13 6.31 -14.45
CA GLU A 448 14.75 5.10 -13.71
C GLU A 448 13.73 4.24 -14.48
N ASN A 449 12.69 4.85 -15.06
CA ASN A 449 11.70 4.12 -15.85
C ASN A 449 12.35 3.42 -17.05
N PHE A 450 13.20 4.14 -17.79
CA PHE A 450 13.92 3.56 -18.91
C PHE A 450 14.78 2.37 -18.47
N LEU A 451 15.60 2.56 -17.43
CA LEU A 451 16.51 1.54 -16.92
C LEU A 451 15.76 0.31 -16.39
N SER A 452 14.64 0.50 -15.70
CA SER A 452 13.81 -0.60 -15.20
C SER A 452 13.25 -1.49 -16.30
N SER A 453 12.99 -0.93 -17.49
CA SER A 453 12.53 -1.68 -18.66
C SER A 453 13.67 -2.29 -19.48
N HIS A 454 14.85 -1.66 -19.43
CA HIS A 454 15.99 -2.02 -20.27
C HIS A 454 16.86 -3.09 -19.61
N ILE A 455 16.89 -3.12 -18.27
CA ILE A 455 17.64 -4.10 -17.47
C ILE A 455 16.65 -5.17 -16.98
N GLN A 456 16.69 -6.34 -17.61
CA GLN A 456 15.81 -7.49 -17.28
C GLN A 456 16.31 -8.36 -16.15
#